data_AF-A0AA92TJB4-F1
#
_entry.id   AF-A0AA92TJB4-F1
#
_cell.length_a   1.000
_cell.length_b   1.000
_cell.length_c   1.000
_cell.angle_alpha   90.00
_cell.angle_beta   90.00
_cell.angle_gamma   90.00
#
_symmetry.space_group_name_H-M   'P 1'
#
loop_
_entity.id
_entity.type
_entity.pdbx_description
1 polymer ?
#
loop_
_entity_poly.entity_id
_entity_poly.type
_entity_poly.pdbx_seq_one_letter_code
_entity_poly.pdbx_strand_id
1 'polypeptide(L)'
;MDYRKILQERLNQEIENLSISIETKNSLQNAIWGSLSFYTCLPIDILNSVPDSKKYLDQVIELSVSSSFYLVSLIMVDKLIDNQEKVNGAIVEYLFFVKEEAIKKLQNLFLNNTLFWKTFQSLKCLVFSASQCRCKDFEGDNEKLLTILLNKSALVKLYVVSMKLIVQEQIDWDNILESLKSFHIAFQLLDDYEDLKEDIRSGQLNYYLAQEKNVDSESEEVEVQLKKLMATEIVENGLMIARKNACLAYKAFGKMSMKHSQQVSSVLVKEIDFVLTDIHLLKIKAEAKAKLSNVLVKNNQLNIALLRSKAFIYNNQEIDGSWKDFLTLAGDGHNWITAFVISMFAEFEDNKKDLKKAMAWLGENGGKYNQNVFNDADSMNFYLIAKYMMGEAIEKEDVIQWKTFLHDSGGFRPT
;
A
#
# COMPACT_ATOMS: atom_id res chain seq x y z
N MET A 1 9.22 -22.81 21.96
CA MET A 1 10.05 -21.70 22.47
C MET A 1 9.95 -20.58 21.47
N ASP A 2 9.58 -19.37 21.86
CA ASP A 2 9.40 -18.27 20.92
C ASP A 2 10.72 -17.51 20.71
N TYR A 3 11.45 -17.87 19.65
CA TYR A 3 12.75 -17.26 19.34
C TYR A 3 12.65 -15.76 19.02
N ARG A 4 11.49 -15.27 18.56
CA ARG A 4 11.30 -13.83 18.32
C ARG A 4 11.28 -13.04 19.63
N LYS A 5 10.69 -13.60 20.69
CA LYS A 5 10.72 -12.98 22.01
C LYS A 5 12.15 -12.87 22.55
N ILE A 6 12.97 -13.90 22.36
CA ILE A 6 14.38 -13.90 22.77
C ILE A 6 15.18 -12.86 21.96
N LEU A 7 14.96 -12.80 20.65
CA LEU A 7 15.54 -11.75 19.80
C LEU A 7 15.12 -10.36 20.28
N GLN A 8 13.86 -10.17 20.64
CA GLN A 8 13.34 -8.89 21.15
C GLN A 8 14.04 -8.46 22.45
N GLU A 9 14.14 -9.38 23.41
CA GLU A 9 14.85 -9.14 24.68
C GLU A 9 16.33 -8.80 24.42
N ARG A 10 17.00 -9.54 23.53
CA ARG A 10 18.40 -9.28 23.15
C ARG A 10 18.59 -7.92 22.49
N LEU A 11 17.76 -7.58 21.50
CA LEU A 11 17.82 -6.30 20.79
C LEU A 11 17.60 -5.12 21.74
N ASN A 12 16.61 -5.21 22.62
CA ASN A 12 16.36 -4.15 23.60
C ASN A 12 17.56 -3.94 24.53
N GLN A 13 18.17 -5.03 25.03
CA GLN A 13 19.37 -4.94 25.85
C GLN A 13 20.55 -4.31 25.09
N GLU A 14 20.75 -4.71 23.83
CA GLU A 14 21.84 -4.19 23.00
C GLU A 14 21.66 -2.71 22.66
N ILE A 15 20.42 -2.29 22.34
CA ILE A 15 20.10 -0.87 22.13
C ILE A 15 20.35 -0.06 23.39
N GLU A 16 20.00 -0.59 24.57
CA GLU A 16 20.24 0.12 25.82
C GLU A 16 21.74 0.29 26.13
N ASN A 17 22.56 -0.66 25.72
CA ASN A 17 24.01 -0.61 25.90
C ASN A 17 24.73 0.34 24.93
N LEU A 18 24.07 0.79 23.86
CA LEU A 18 24.65 1.76 22.93
C LEU A 18 24.82 3.12 23.60
N SER A 19 26.01 3.71 23.43
CA SER A 19 26.36 5.05 23.92
C SER A 19 25.82 6.14 22.99
N ILE A 20 24.51 6.20 22.85
CA ILE A 20 23.77 7.13 21.98
C ILE A 20 22.63 7.79 22.76
N SER A 21 22.12 8.90 22.24
CA SER A 21 20.99 9.64 22.83
C SER A 21 19.72 8.77 22.94
N ILE A 22 18.86 9.11 23.90
CA ILE A 22 17.58 8.43 24.10
C ILE A 22 16.66 8.57 22.88
N GLU A 23 16.74 9.70 22.19
CA GLU A 23 15.97 9.95 20.96
C GLU A 23 16.39 8.97 19.85
N THR A 24 17.70 8.78 19.65
CA THR A 24 18.20 7.81 18.67
C THR A 24 17.89 6.38 19.08
N LYS A 25 17.92 6.02 20.38
CA LYS A 25 17.48 4.70 20.84
C LYS A 25 16.02 4.43 20.48
N ASN A 26 15.13 5.38 20.72
CA ASN A 26 13.71 5.26 20.39
C ASN A 26 13.49 5.16 18.87
N SER A 27 14.19 5.99 18.09
CA SER A 27 14.18 5.93 16.62
C SER A 27 14.64 4.57 16.10
N LEU A 28 15.73 4.04 16.65
CA LEU A 28 16.28 2.73 16.30
C LEU A 28 15.30 1.60 16.63
N GLN A 29 14.67 1.62 17.80
CA GLN A 29 13.64 0.64 18.18
C GLN A 29 12.44 0.70 17.22
N ASN A 30 11.96 1.89 16.90
CA ASN A 30 10.83 2.08 15.99
C ASN A 30 11.15 1.58 14.57
N ALA A 31 12.36 1.83 14.06
CA ALA A 31 12.78 1.34 12.75
C ALA A 31 12.87 -0.20 12.72
N ILE A 32 13.52 -0.80 13.72
CA ILE A 32 13.74 -2.25 13.82
C ILE A 32 12.42 -3.01 13.94
N TRP A 33 11.48 -2.53 14.74
CA TRP A 33 10.20 -3.21 14.98
C TRP A 33 9.07 -2.75 14.07
N GLY A 34 9.27 -1.64 13.34
CA GLY A 34 8.37 -1.13 12.32
C GLY A 34 8.80 -1.57 10.93
N SER A 35 9.30 -0.62 10.13
CA SER A 35 9.58 -0.80 8.70
C SER A 35 10.64 -1.87 8.38
N LEU A 36 11.52 -2.21 9.33
CA LEU A 36 12.59 -3.19 9.11
C LEU A 36 12.34 -4.55 9.77
N SER A 37 11.17 -4.73 10.39
CA SER A 37 10.82 -5.94 11.13
C SER A 37 10.99 -7.22 10.33
N PHE A 38 10.68 -7.19 9.03
CA PHE A 38 10.90 -8.31 8.11
C PHE A 38 12.36 -8.77 8.12
N TYR A 39 13.31 -7.85 7.93
CA TYR A 39 14.74 -8.17 7.86
C TYR A 39 15.31 -8.54 9.23
N THR A 40 14.86 -7.85 10.28
CA THR A 40 15.24 -8.16 11.66
C THR A 40 14.89 -9.60 12.03
N CYS A 41 13.69 -10.05 11.68
CA CYS A 41 13.20 -11.37 12.00
C CYS A 41 13.58 -12.46 10.99
N LEU A 42 14.08 -12.11 9.81
CA LEU A 42 14.37 -13.06 8.73
C LEU A 42 15.30 -14.22 9.16
N PRO A 43 16.42 -14.00 9.86
CA PRO A 43 17.27 -15.10 10.34
C PRO A 43 16.55 -16.06 11.28
N ILE A 44 15.72 -15.53 12.19
CA ILE A 44 14.93 -16.33 13.13
C ILE A 44 13.85 -17.13 12.40
N ASP A 45 13.23 -16.55 11.38
CA ASP A 45 12.19 -17.23 10.62
C ASP A 45 12.78 -18.37 9.76
N ILE A 46 13.97 -18.16 9.19
CA ILE A 46 14.74 -19.24 8.56
C ILE A 46 15.09 -20.31 9.59
N LEU A 47 15.58 -19.92 10.78
CA LEU A 47 15.96 -20.87 11.83
C LEU A 47 14.79 -21.74 12.32
N ASN A 48 13.57 -21.21 12.33
CA ASN A 48 12.37 -21.98 12.70
C ASN A 48 12.09 -23.16 11.76
N SER A 49 12.63 -23.14 10.54
CA SER A 49 12.52 -24.23 9.57
C SER A 49 13.56 -25.35 9.77
N VAL A 50 14.50 -25.17 10.71
CA VAL A 50 15.66 -26.06 10.92
C VAL A 50 15.35 -27.09 12.03
N PRO A 51 15.58 -28.40 11.80
CA PRO A 51 15.30 -29.44 12.80
C PRO A 51 16.00 -29.23 14.15
N ASP A 52 17.31 -28.96 14.15
CA ASP A 52 18.11 -28.73 15.37
C ASP A 52 18.31 -27.23 15.65
N SER A 53 17.26 -26.42 15.42
CA SER A 53 17.29 -24.96 15.50
C SER A 53 17.92 -24.39 16.76
N LYS A 54 17.74 -25.04 17.92
CA LYS A 54 18.26 -24.57 19.21
C LYS A 54 19.78 -24.48 19.24
N LYS A 55 20.48 -25.34 18.48
CA LYS A 55 21.95 -25.37 18.40
C LYS A 55 22.54 -24.08 17.83
N TYR A 56 21.84 -23.43 16.90
CA TYR A 56 22.32 -22.25 16.19
C TYR A 56 21.74 -20.94 16.72
N LEU A 57 20.84 -21.01 17.70
CA LEU A 57 20.02 -19.88 18.14
C LEU A 57 20.86 -18.64 18.52
N ASP A 58 21.91 -18.79 19.32
CA ASP A 58 22.71 -17.66 19.77
C ASP A 58 23.41 -16.94 18.61
N GLN A 59 23.98 -17.70 17.67
CA GLN A 59 24.64 -17.16 16.47
C GLN A 59 23.65 -16.47 15.54
N VAL A 60 22.44 -17.04 15.38
CA VAL A 60 21.38 -16.46 14.55
C VAL A 60 20.81 -15.19 15.20
N ILE A 61 20.67 -15.15 16.53
CA ILE A 61 20.27 -13.93 17.23
C ILE A 61 21.32 -12.84 17.02
N GLU A 62 22.61 -13.14 17.15
CA GLU A 62 23.65 -12.14 16.90
C GLU A 62 23.71 -11.70 15.43
N LEU A 63 23.41 -12.60 14.48
CA LEU A 63 23.22 -12.20 13.09
C LEU A 63 22.08 -11.19 12.96
N SER A 64 20.90 -11.50 13.51
CA SER A 64 19.73 -10.59 13.48
C SER A 64 20.01 -9.24 14.12
N VAL A 65 20.70 -9.20 15.27
CA VAL A 65 21.06 -7.95 15.96
C VAL A 65 21.99 -7.12 15.08
N SER A 66 23.10 -7.72 14.66
CA SER A 66 24.14 -7.02 13.91
C SER A 66 23.67 -6.56 12.54
N SER A 67 22.88 -7.37 11.84
CA SER A 67 22.30 -7.00 10.55
C SER A 67 21.25 -5.90 10.67
N SER A 68 20.45 -5.88 11.74
CA SER A 68 19.46 -4.82 12.00
C SER A 68 20.15 -3.48 12.21
N PHE A 69 21.19 -3.43 13.05
CA PHE A 69 21.97 -2.21 13.27
C PHE A 69 22.62 -1.74 11.97
N TYR A 70 23.22 -2.65 11.20
CA TYR A 70 23.82 -2.30 9.92
C TYR A 70 22.80 -1.73 8.91
N LEU A 71 21.64 -2.37 8.80
CA LEU A 71 20.60 -1.97 7.86
C LEU A 71 20.03 -0.60 8.19
N VAL A 72 19.74 -0.33 9.48
CA VAL A 72 19.25 1.00 9.89
C VAL A 72 20.28 2.07 9.57
N SER A 73 21.56 1.82 9.86
CA SER A 73 22.63 2.76 9.51
C SER A 73 22.78 2.96 7.99
N LEU A 74 22.54 1.93 7.18
CA LEU A 74 22.55 2.05 5.72
C LEU A 74 21.42 2.95 5.21
N ILE A 75 20.21 2.80 5.75
CA ILE A 75 19.06 3.65 5.41
C ILE A 75 19.34 5.11 5.78
N MET A 76 20.02 5.36 6.90
CA MET A 76 20.42 6.73 7.25
C MET A 76 21.46 7.32 6.28
N VAL A 77 22.33 6.50 5.71
CA VAL A 77 23.23 6.93 4.62
C VAL A 77 22.43 7.25 3.36
N ASP A 78 21.44 6.43 3.02
CA ASP A 78 20.58 6.61 1.85
C ASP A 78 19.82 7.95 1.94
N LYS A 79 19.16 8.20 3.08
CA LYS A 79 18.48 9.47 3.38
C LYS A 79 19.38 10.71 3.27
N LEU A 80 20.66 10.58 3.60
CA LEU A 80 21.64 11.66 3.42
C LEU A 80 21.98 11.88 1.94
N ILE A 81 22.16 10.81 1.17
CA ILE A 81 22.46 10.87 -0.27
C ILE A 81 21.28 11.51 -1.02
N ASP A 82 20.06 11.17 -0.64
CA ASP A 82 18.84 11.66 -1.27
C ASP A 82 18.40 13.04 -0.78
N ASN A 83 19.21 13.68 0.09
CA ASN A 83 18.92 14.97 0.73
C ASN A 83 17.58 15.00 1.51
N GLN A 84 17.05 13.84 1.89
CA GLN A 84 15.86 13.73 2.75
C GLN A 84 16.17 14.12 4.20
N GLU A 85 17.43 13.97 4.62
CA GLU A 85 17.92 14.35 5.95
C GLU A 85 19.18 15.22 5.87
N LYS A 86 19.34 16.13 6.83
CA LYS A 86 20.57 16.93 6.98
C LYS A 86 21.45 16.33 8.06
N VAL A 87 22.77 16.45 7.90
CA VAL A 87 23.74 16.03 8.92
C VAL A 87 23.39 16.64 10.28
N ASN A 88 23.06 15.78 11.24
CA ASN A 88 22.66 16.12 12.60
C ASN A 88 23.27 15.11 13.60
N GLY A 89 23.03 15.32 14.90
CA GLY A 89 23.56 14.45 15.95
C GLY A 89 23.13 12.99 15.81
N ALA A 90 21.87 12.73 15.45
CA ALA A 90 21.36 11.36 15.27
C ALA A 90 22.07 10.63 14.13
N ILE A 91 22.33 11.30 13.00
CA ILE A 91 23.10 10.73 11.90
C ILE A 91 24.51 10.34 12.33
N VAL A 92 25.19 11.20 13.10
CA VAL A 92 26.51 10.87 13.66
C VAL A 92 26.41 9.63 14.54
N GLU A 93 25.38 9.52 15.38
CA GLU A 93 25.14 8.36 16.24
C GLU A 93 24.92 7.07 15.42
N TYR A 94 24.11 7.12 14.36
CA TYR A 94 23.90 5.97 13.48
C TYR A 94 25.16 5.52 12.73
N LEU A 95 25.98 6.47 12.27
CA LEU A 95 27.17 6.16 11.47
C LEU A 95 28.36 5.68 12.29
N PHE A 96 28.55 6.22 13.49
CA PHE A 96 29.74 5.94 14.31
C PHE A 96 29.48 5.00 15.48
N PHE A 97 28.26 4.93 16.03
CA PHE A 97 27.98 4.05 17.17
C PHE A 97 27.21 2.81 16.75
N VAL A 98 26.08 2.99 16.03
CA VAL A 98 25.23 1.86 15.61
C VAL A 98 25.95 0.99 14.56
N LYS A 99 26.49 1.62 13.51
CA LYS A 99 27.17 0.91 12.43
C LYS A 99 28.47 0.23 12.87
N GLU A 100 29.27 0.88 13.71
CA GLU A 100 30.52 0.29 14.20
C GLU A 100 30.26 -0.93 15.09
N GLU A 101 29.27 -0.85 15.99
CA GLU A 101 28.88 -2.00 16.80
C GLU A 101 28.33 -3.15 15.94
N ALA A 102 27.59 -2.84 14.87
CA ALA A 102 27.15 -3.83 13.89
C ALA A 102 28.35 -4.56 13.24
N ILE A 103 29.34 -3.81 12.74
CA ILE A 103 30.53 -4.38 12.10
C ILE A 103 31.36 -5.20 13.09
N LYS A 104 31.54 -4.74 14.32
CA LYS A 104 32.24 -5.47 15.38
C LYS A 104 31.57 -6.81 15.68
N LYS A 105 30.25 -6.84 15.79
CA LYS A 105 29.48 -8.08 15.98
C LYS A 105 29.61 -9.03 14.79
N LEU A 106 29.50 -8.51 13.56
CA LEU A 106 29.72 -9.31 12.35
C LEU A 106 31.15 -9.88 12.28
N GLN A 107 32.16 -9.11 12.71
CA GLN A 107 33.54 -9.56 12.79
C GLN A 107 33.73 -10.72 13.79
N ASN A 108 33.04 -10.66 14.94
CA ASN A 108 33.07 -11.75 15.91
C ASN A 108 32.37 -13.01 15.37
N LEU A 109 31.28 -12.84 14.62
CA LEU A 109 30.50 -13.95 14.07
C LEU A 109 31.21 -14.63 12.87
N PHE A 110 31.90 -13.85 12.04
CA PHE A 110 32.53 -14.31 10.79
C PHE A 110 34.04 -14.03 10.75
N LEU A 111 34.72 -14.28 11.87
CA LEU A 111 36.15 -14.01 12.03
C LEU A 111 36.96 -14.70 10.91
N ASN A 112 37.69 -13.90 10.12
CA ASN A 112 38.50 -14.35 8.98
C ASN A 112 37.73 -15.15 7.90
N ASN A 113 36.40 -15.11 7.88
CA ASN A 113 35.61 -15.80 6.86
C ASN A 113 35.69 -15.06 5.52
N THR A 114 36.60 -15.51 4.65
CA THR A 114 36.87 -14.85 3.37
C THR A 114 35.66 -14.82 2.44
N LEU A 115 34.80 -15.85 2.48
CA LEU A 115 33.58 -15.90 1.67
C LEU A 115 32.61 -14.80 2.09
N PHE A 116 32.28 -14.70 3.38
CA PHE A 116 31.38 -13.68 3.91
C PHE A 116 31.86 -12.27 3.55
N TRP A 117 33.11 -11.92 3.85
CA TRP A 117 33.62 -10.56 3.66
C TRP A 117 33.73 -10.17 2.18
N LYS A 118 34.12 -11.10 1.30
CA LYS A 118 34.13 -10.87 -0.15
C LYS A 118 32.73 -10.65 -0.69
N THR A 119 31.77 -11.51 -0.29
CA THR A 119 30.37 -11.36 -0.71
C THR A 119 29.77 -10.06 -0.19
N PHE A 120 30.01 -9.71 1.08
CA PHE A 120 29.55 -8.46 1.67
C PHE A 120 30.07 -7.24 0.91
N GLN A 121 31.37 -7.22 0.57
CA GLN A 121 31.94 -6.12 -0.21
C GLN A 121 31.33 -6.03 -1.61
N SER A 122 31.17 -7.16 -2.30
CA SER A 122 30.57 -7.20 -3.64
C SER A 122 29.11 -6.72 -3.63
N LEU A 123 28.30 -7.16 -2.68
CA LEU A 123 26.90 -6.77 -2.58
C LEU A 123 26.73 -5.29 -2.22
N LYS A 124 27.59 -4.73 -1.35
CA LYS A 124 27.59 -3.28 -1.09
C LYS A 124 27.86 -2.46 -2.35
N CYS A 125 28.81 -2.88 -3.18
CA CYS A 125 29.08 -2.19 -4.45
C CYS A 125 27.85 -2.19 -5.36
N LEU A 126 27.09 -3.29 -5.40
CA LEU A 126 25.84 -3.36 -6.16
C LEU A 126 24.80 -2.36 -5.65
N VAL A 127 24.58 -2.29 -4.33
CA VAL A 127 23.64 -1.34 -3.71
C VAL A 127 23.97 0.09 -4.12
N PHE A 128 25.21 0.54 -3.90
CA PHE A 128 25.60 1.92 -4.23
C PHE A 128 25.57 2.21 -5.73
N SER A 129 25.90 1.23 -6.59
CA SER A 129 25.80 1.42 -8.04
C SER A 129 24.36 1.56 -8.53
N ALA A 130 23.41 0.86 -7.89
CA ALA A 130 22.00 0.92 -8.23
C ALA A 130 21.39 2.28 -7.85
N SER A 131 21.73 2.82 -6.67
CA SER A 131 21.25 4.14 -6.21
C SER A 131 21.74 5.31 -7.08
N GLN A 132 22.77 5.11 -7.91
CA GLN A 132 23.29 6.15 -8.82
C GLN A 132 22.58 6.17 -10.18
N CYS A 133 21.78 5.16 -10.51
CA CYS A 133 21.11 5.06 -11.79
C CYS A 133 19.92 6.04 -11.87
N ARG A 134 19.75 6.70 -13.02
CA ARG A 134 18.65 7.65 -13.28
C ARG A 134 17.77 7.14 -14.41
N CYS A 135 16.48 7.50 -14.39
CA CYS A 135 15.53 7.07 -15.44
C CYS A 135 15.99 7.46 -16.85
N LYS A 136 16.46 8.70 -17.02
CA LYS A 136 16.90 9.23 -18.31
C LYS A 136 18.10 8.50 -18.92
N ASP A 137 18.92 7.86 -18.08
CA ASP A 137 20.16 7.19 -18.49
C ASP A 137 19.93 5.67 -18.66
N PHE A 138 18.71 5.18 -18.39
CA PHE A 138 18.42 3.76 -18.46
C PHE A 138 18.11 3.32 -19.90
N GLU A 139 18.98 2.46 -20.42
CA GLU A 139 18.74 1.72 -21.65
C GLU A 139 18.64 0.21 -21.35
N GLY A 140 17.51 -0.40 -21.65
CA GLY A 140 17.32 -1.82 -21.40
C GLY A 140 15.89 -2.32 -21.59
N ASP A 141 15.73 -3.63 -21.40
CA ASP A 141 14.43 -4.27 -21.28
C ASP A 141 13.97 -4.31 -19.82
N ASN A 142 12.78 -4.85 -19.62
CA ASN A 142 12.14 -4.97 -18.32
C ASN A 142 12.94 -5.86 -17.34
N GLU A 143 13.64 -6.88 -17.85
CA GLU A 143 14.43 -7.80 -17.01
C GLU A 143 15.68 -7.09 -16.47
N LYS A 144 16.37 -6.33 -17.33
CA LYS A 144 17.51 -5.50 -16.92
C LYS A 144 17.07 -4.42 -15.93
N LEU A 145 15.93 -3.77 -16.17
CA LEU A 145 15.37 -2.76 -15.26
C LEU A 145 15.16 -3.34 -13.85
N LEU A 146 14.40 -4.44 -13.76
CA LEU A 146 14.14 -5.11 -12.49
C LEU A 146 15.43 -5.58 -11.83
N THR A 147 16.40 -6.07 -12.59
CA THR A 147 17.71 -6.48 -12.04
C THR A 147 18.45 -5.31 -11.38
N ILE A 148 18.45 -4.13 -12.00
CA ILE A 148 19.08 -2.93 -11.42
C ILE A 148 18.31 -2.47 -10.18
N LEU A 149 16.98 -2.40 -10.25
CA LEU A 149 16.16 -1.98 -9.12
C LEU A 149 16.35 -2.92 -7.92
N LEU A 150 16.34 -4.23 -8.13
CA LEU A 150 16.59 -5.23 -7.08
C LEU A 150 18.01 -5.18 -6.50
N ASN A 151 18.97 -4.53 -7.17
CA ASN A 151 20.30 -4.35 -6.59
C ASN A 151 20.29 -3.37 -5.40
N LYS A 152 19.28 -2.50 -5.26
CA LYS A 152 19.09 -1.65 -4.06
C LYS A 152 18.94 -2.50 -2.79
N SER A 153 18.33 -3.68 -2.90
CA SER A 153 18.19 -4.64 -1.79
C SER A 153 19.18 -5.81 -1.83
N ALA A 154 20.26 -5.73 -2.64
CA ALA A 154 21.18 -6.85 -2.88
C ALA A 154 21.78 -7.45 -1.61
N LEU A 155 21.95 -6.65 -0.56
CA LEU A 155 22.47 -7.09 0.74
C LEU A 155 21.62 -8.17 1.41
N VAL A 156 20.36 -8.34 1.01
CA VAL A 156 19.52 -9.42 1.57
C VAL A 156 20.07 -10.81 1.23
N LYS A 157 20.78 -10.95 0.11
CA LYS A 157 21.50 -12.19 -0.25
C LYS A 157 22.56 -12.56 0.80
N LEU A 158 23.09 -11.57 1.53
CA LEU A 158 24.05 -11.80 2.60
C LEU A 158 23.43 -12.54 3.78
N TYR A 159 22.13 -12.32 4.09
CA TYR A 159 21.45 -13.12 5.12
C TYR A 159 21.51 -14.61 4.79
N VAL A 160 21.25 -15.00 3.54
CA VAL A 160 21.31 -16.40 3.13
C VAL A 160 22.73 -16.95 3.22
N VAL A 161 23.74 -16.19 2.81
CA VAL A 161 25.15 -16.60 2.94
C VAL A 161 25.54 -16.77 4.41
N SER A 162 25.18 -15.82 5.26
CA SER A 162 25.40 -15.88 6.71
C SER A 162 24.71 -17.10 7.33
N MET A 163 23.45 -17.33 6.97
CA MET A 163 22.69 -18.49 7.46
C MET A 163 23.29 -19.81 6.97
N LYS A 164 23.79 -19.92 5.74
CA LYS A 164 24.53 -21.09 5.24
C LYS A 164 25.79 -21.39 6.04
N LEU A 165 26.49 -20.35 6.49
CA LEU A 165 27.73 -20.49 7.25
C LEU A 165 27.48 -20.89 8.71
N ILE A 166 26.40 -20.37 9.30
CA ILE A 166 25.96 -20.67 10.68
C ILE A 166 25.28 -22.03 10.74
N VAL A 167 24.25 -22.22 9.92
CA VAL A 167 23.41 -23.42 9.87
C VAL A 167 23.99 -24.40 8.87
N GLN A 168 24.82 -25.29 9.39
CA GLN A 168 25.53 -26.32 8.61
C GLN A 168 24.63 -27.55 8.35
N GLU A 169 23.38 -27.31 7.97
CA GLU A 169 22.37 -28.33 7.68
C GLU A 169 21.85 -28.21 6.25
N GLN A 170 21.26 -29.29 5.75
CA GLN A 170 20.62 -29.29 4.44
C GLN A 170 19.30 -28.54 4.50
N ILE A 171 19.33 -27.31 4.00
CA ILE A 171 18.19 -26.44 3.81
C ILE A 171 18.09 -26.13 2.32
N ASP A 172 16.86 -25.98 1.82
CA ASP A 172 16.62 -25.55 0.44
C ASP A 172 16.85 -24.04 0.30
N TRP A 173 18.13 -23.69 0.24
CA TRP A 173 18.56 -22.30 0.17
C TRP A 173 18.18 -21.60 -1.14
N ASP A 174 18.06 -22.36 -2.22
CA ASP A 174 17.69 -21.81 -3.53
C ASP A 174 16.22 -21.40 -3.53
N ASN A 175 15.35 -22.20 -2.91
CA ASN A 175 13.95 -21.81 -2.70
C ASN A 175 13.81 -20.60 -1.77
N ILE A 176 14.64 -20.48 -0.72
CA ILE A 176 14.67 -19.26 0.12
C ILE A 176 15.07 -18.03 -0.72
N LEU A 177 16.11 -18.14 -1.54
CA LEU A 177 16.57 -17.04 -2.41
C LEU A 177 15.50 -16.63 -3.43
N GLU A 178 14.84 -17.60 -4.07
CA GLU A 178 13.78 -17.30 -5.06
C GLU A 178 12.53 -16.71 -4.39
N SER A 179 12.20 -17.15 -3.17
CA SER A 179 11.12 -16.57 -2.37
C SER A 179 11.42 -15.13 -1.98
N LEU A 180 12.66 -14.85 -1.55
CA LEU A 180 13.13 -13.50 -1.25
C LEU A 180 13.14 -12.63 -2.50
N LYS A 181 13.58 -13.15 -3.65
CA LYS A 181 13.52 -12.42 -4.93
C LYS A 181 12.08 -12.04 -5.28
N SER A 182 11.13 -12.98 -5.16
CA SER A 182 9.70 -12.71 -5.38
C SER A 182 9.20 -11.63 -4.41
N PHE A 183 9.53 -11.75 -3.12
CA PHE A 183 9.17 -10.73 -2.11
C PHE A 183 9.71 -9.35 -2.49
N HIS A 184 10.98 -9.25 -2.89
CA HIS A 184 11.62 -7.99 -3.24
C HIS A 184 11.10 -7.37 -4.54
N ILE A 185 10.73 -8.18 -5.54
CA ILE A 185 10.06 -7.65 -6.73
C ILE A 185 8.76 -6.97 -6.31
N ALA A 186 7.97 -7.62 -5.46
CA ALA A 186 6.72 -7.05 -5.01
C ALA A 186 6.92 -5.78 -4.17
N PHE A 187 7.87 -5.82 -3.23
CA PHE A 187 8.20 -4.69 -2.37
C PHE A 187 8.69 -3.49 -3.19
N GLN A 188 9.65 -3.70 -4.09
CA GLN A 188 10.22 -2.61 -4.90
C GLN A 188 9.19 -1.97 -5.84
N LEU A 189 8.28 -2.75 -6.42
CA LEU A 189 7.26 -2.21 -7.31
C LEU A 189 6.16 -1.44 -6.56
N LEU A 190 5.89 -1.79 -5.30
CA LEU A 190 4.98 -0.99 -4.47
C LEU A 190 5.67 0.29 -4.01
N ASP A 191 6.92 0.19 -3.53
CA ASP A 191 7.77 1.31 -3.13
C ASP A 191 7.92 2.34 -4.27
N ASP A 192 8.27 1.88 -5.47
CA ASP A 192 8.34 2.72 -6.68
C ASP A 192 6.98 3.39 -7.00
N TYR A 193 5.85 2.79 -6.64
CA TYR A 193 4.53 3.41 -6.85
C TYR A 193 4.26 4.51 -5.82
N GLU A 194 4.55 4.23 -4.55
CA GLU A 194 4.36 5.17 -3.44
C GLU A 194 5.27 6.41 -3.60
N ASP A 195 6.48 6.20 -4.11
CA ASP A 195 7.48 7.25 -4.31
C ASP A 195 7.43 7.94 -5.68
N LEU A 196 6.47 7.61 -6.56
CA LEU A 196 6.34 8.17 -7.92
C LEU A 196 6.57 9.68 -7.99
N LYS A 197 5.95 10.43 -7.07
CA LYS A 197 6.04 11.89 -7.04
C LYS A 197 7.42 12.40 -6.67
N GLU A 198 8.10 11.71 -5.75
CA GLU A 198 9.45 12.06 -5.30
C GLU A 198 10.47 11.66 -6.35
N ASP A 199 10.32 10.48 -6.95
CA ASP A 199 11.19 9.96 -8.00
C ASP A 199 11.13 10.77 -9.30
N ILE A 200 9.95 11.31 -9.67
CA ILE A 200 9.85 12.27 -10.78
C ILE A 200 10.70 13.52 -10.49
N ARG A 201 10.69 14.02 -9.25
CA ARG A 201 11.43 15.26 -8.87
C ARG A 201 12.93 15.01 -8.80
N SER A 202 13.34 13.86 -8.30
CA SER A 202 14.75 13.49 -8.11
C SER A 202 15.38 12.90 -9.39
N GLY A 203 14.55 12.47 -10.35
CA GLY A 203 14.99 11.74 -11.55
C GLY A 203 15.54 10.35 -11.25
N GLN A 204 15.30 9.82 -10.04
CA GLN A 204 15.72 8.50 -9.61
C GLN A 204 15.16 7.41 -10.53
N LEU A 205 15.94 6.33 -10.72
CA LEU A 205 15.45 5.18 -11.46
C LEU A 205 14.27 4.54 -10.72
N ASN A 206 13.13 4.50 -11.40
CA ASN A 206 11.85 4.01 -10.93
C ASN A 206 11.23 3.14 -12.03
N TYR A 207 10.60 2.02 -11.65
CA TYR A 207 10.01 1.08 -12.58
C TYR A 207 9.05 1.74 -13.57
N TYR A 208 8.05 2.46 -13.06
CA TYR A 208 6.95 2.99 -13.85
C TYR A 208 7.41 4.10 -14.78
N LEU A 209 8.30 4.97 -14.28
CA LEU A 209 8.88 6.05 -15.06
C LEU A 209 9.74 5.51 -16.22
N ALA A 210 10.54 4.47 -15.98
CA ALA A 210 11.36 3.85 -17.01
C ALA A 210 10.55 3.07 -18.07
N GLN A 211 9.33 2.63 -17.75
CA GLN A 211 8.41 2.04 -18.74
C GLN A 211 7.80 3.10 -19.66
N GLU A 212 7.68 4.35 -19.20
CA GLU A 212 7.14 5.44 -20.01
C GLU A 212 8.22 6.00 -20.95
N LYS A 213 8.33 5.42 -22.15
CA LYS A 213 9.35 5.76 -23.17
C LYS A 213 9.29 7.20 -23.74
N ASN A 214 8.41 8.08 -23.24
CA ASN A 214 8.11 9.39 -23.81
C ASN A 214 8.06 10.54 -22.79
N VAL A 215 8.69 10.41 -21.62
CA VAL A 215 8.78 11.56 -20.70
C VAL A 215 9.93 12.46 -21.12
N ASP A 216 9.62 13.45 -21.96
CA ASP A 216 10.46 14.63 -22.15
C ASP A 216 10.49 15.37 -20.81
N SER A 217 11.41 14.95 -19.94
CA SER A 217 11.47 15.32 -18.51
C SER A 217 11.82 16.80 -18.29
N GLU A 218 12.13 17.55 -19.33
CA GLU A 218 12.62 18.92 -19.20
C GLU A 218 11.53 19.99 -19.26
N SER A 219 10.26 19.66 -19.56
CA SER A 219 9.22 20.69 -19.75
C SER A 219 7.85 20.47 -19.10
N GLU A 220 7.57 19.30 -18.52
CA GLU A 220 6.25 19.01 -17.94
C GLU A 220 6.23 19.08 -16.41
N GLU A 221 5.22 19.77 -15.87
CA GLU A 221 4.95 19.85 -14.44
C GLU A 221 4.70 18.44 -13.87
N VAL A 222 5.25 18.12 -12.69
CA VAL A 222 5.18 16.79 -12.03
C VAL A 222 3.76 16.22 -12.03
N GLU A 223 2.76 17.08 -11.81
CA GLU A 223 1.35 16.71 -11.75
C GLU A 223 0.80 16.21 -13.10
N VAL A 224 1.31 16.72 -14.22
CA VAL A 224 0.92 16.29 -15.57
C VAL A 224 1.47 14.90 -15.86
N GLN A 225 2.74 14.66 -15.53
CA GLN A 225 3.38 13.36 -15.72
C GLN A 225 2.69 12.27 -14.87
N LEU A 226 2.41 12.55 -13.60
CA LEU A 226 1.65 11.64 -12.73
C LEU A 226 0.29 11.28 -13.35
N LYS A 227 -0.46 12.27 -13.83
CA LYS A 227 -1.76 12.02 -14.48
C LYS A 227 -1.65 11.17 -15.73
N LYS A 228 -0.60 11.37 -16.54
CA LYS A 228 -0.35 10.55 -17.73
C LYS A 228 -0.10 9.09 -17.36
N LEU A 229 0.83 8.84 -16.44
CA LEU A 229 1.13 7.50 -15.94
C LEU A 229 -0.12 6.79 -15.43
N MET A 230 -0.90 7.46 -14.59
CA MET A 230 -2.13 6.90 -14.00
C MET A 230 -3.23 6.69 -15.04
N ALA A 231 -3.26 7.46 -16.13
CA ALA A 231 -4.20 7.26 -17.23
C ALA A 231 -3.82 6.05 -18.11
N THR A 232 -2.55 5.65 -18.12
CA THR A 232 -2.12 4.43 -18.82
C THR A 232 -2.38 3.15 -18.00
N GLU A 233 -2.08 2.00 -18.59
CA GLU A 233 -2.06 0.70 -17.89
C GLU A 233 -0.69 0.39 -17.26
N ILE A 234 0.31 1.28 -17.37
CA ILE A 234 1.68 1.02 -16.89
C ILE A 234 1.70 0.73 -15.38
N VAL A 235 1.03 1.59 -14.60
CA VAL A 235 0.97 1.46 -13.15
C VAL A 235 0.23 0.19 -12.72
N GLU A 236 -0.95 -0.06 -13.30
CA GLU A 236 -1.74 -1.26 -13.00
C GLU A 236 -0.99 -2.53 -13.38
N ASN A 237 -0.33 -2.57 -14.54
CA ASN A 237 0.45 -3.72 -14.98
C ASN A 237 1.64 -3.99 -14.05
N GLY A 238 2.38 -2.97 -13.63
CA GLY A 238 3.46 -3.12 -12.66
C GLY A 238 2.96 -3.62 -11.29
N LEU A 239 1.88 -3.04 -10.78
CA LEU A 239 1.26 -3.51 -9.52
C LEU A 239 0.70 -4.93 -9.64
N MET A 240 0.19 -5.35 -10.80
CA MET A 240 -0.22 -6.74 -11.03
C MET A 240 0.97 -7.71 -11.02
N ILE A 241 2.14 -7.29 -11.53
CA ILE A 241 3.40 -8.05 -11.38
C ILE A 241 3.78 -8.11 -9.90
N ALA A 242 3.70 -7.00 -9.17
CA ALA A 242 3.98 -6.94 -7.74
C ALA A 242 3.10 -7.91 -6.96
N ARG A 243 1.78 -7.85 -7.18
CA ARG A 243 0.78 -8.72 -6.57
C ARG A 243 1.07 -10.20 -6.81
N LYS A 244 1.38 -10.57 -8.05
CA LYS A 244 1.73 -11.95 -8.41
C LYS A 244 2.94 -12.43 -7.61
N ASN A 245 3.99 -11.61 -7.53
CA ASN A 245 5.21 -11.95 -6.81
C ASN A 245 5.01 -12.00 -5.29
N ALA A 246 4.21 -11.10 -4.71
CA ALA A 246 3.83 -11.15 -3.30
C ALA A 246 3.08 -12.46 -2.96
N CYS A 247 2.17 -12.88 -3.84
CA CYS A 247 1.46 -14.16 -3.73
C CYS A 247 2.40 -15.37 -3.83
N LEU A 248 3.41 -15.33 -4.71
CA LEU A 248 4.42 -16.38 -4.82
C LEU A 248 5.25 -16.47 -3.53
N ALA A 249 5.73 -15.34 -3.02
CA ALA A 249 6.47 -15.26 -1.76
C ALA A 249 5.65 -15.78 -0.58
N TYR A 250 4.39 -15.34 -0.43
CA TYR A 250 3.46 -15.81 0.60
C TYR A 250 3.34 -17.35 0.61
N LYS A 251 3.10 -17.95 -0.56
CA LYS A 251 2.94 -19.41 -0.69
C LYS A 251 4.25 -20.13 -0.36
N ALA A 252 5.38 -19.61 -0.84
CA ALA A 252 6.67 -20.27 -0.66
C ALA A 252 7.15 -20.20 0.80
N PHE A 253 7.06 -19.03 1.45
CA PHE A 253 7.38 -18.89 2.88
C PHE A 253 6.48 -19.77 3.75
N GLY A 254 5.18 -19.88 3.42
CA GLY A 254 4.27 -20.80 4.11
C GLY A 254 4.69 -22.27 4.03
N LYS A 255 5.13 -22.73 2.85
CA LYS A 255 5.65 -24.10 2.67
C LYS A 255 6.94 -24.36 3.47
N MET A 256 7.77 -23.34 3.66
CA MET A 256 9.02 -23.40 4.43
C MET A 256 8.82 -23.15 5.93
N SER A 257 7.57 -23.00 6.40
CA SER A 257 7.26 -22.66 7.80
C SER A 257 7.87 -21.32 8.29
N MET A 258 8.20 -20.42 7.36
CA MET A 258 8.65 -19.06 7.64
C MET A 258 7.43 -18.16 7.89
N LYS A 259 6.86 -18.27 9.09
CA LYS A 259 5.55 -17.71 9.44
C LYS A 259 5.54 -16.18 9.42
N HIS A 260 6.63 -15.53 9.85
CA HIS A 260 6.67 -14.08 9.89
C HIS A 260 6.81 -13.51 8.48
N SER A 261 7.72 -14.03 7.67
CA SER A 261 7.87 -13.67 6.26
C SER A 261 6.60 -13.95 5.45
N GLN A 262 5.90 -15.05 5.75
CA GLN A 262 4.57 -15.32 5.18
C GLN A 262 3.55 -14.25 5.59
N GLN A 263 3.49 -13.88 6.87
CA GLN A 263 2.57 -12.84 7.36
C GLN A 263 2.84 -11.49 6.69
N VAL A 264 4.11 -11.05 6.63
CA VAL A 264 4.49 -9.80 5.96
C VAL A 264 4.13 -9.85 4.47
N SER A 265 4.38 -10.96 3.78
CA SER A 265 3.97 -11.12 2.37
C SER A 265 2.45 -11.04 2.20
N SER A 266 1.66 -11.53 3.17
CA SER A 266 0.20 -11.40 3.13
C SER A 266 -0.26 -9.96 3.34
N VAL A 267 0.44 -9.17 4.15
CA VAL A 267 0.15 -7.73 4.31
C VAL A 267 0.43 -7.01 3.00
N LEU A 268 1.60 -7.28 2.40
CA LEU A 268 1.99 -6.72 1.11
C LEU A 268 0.97 -7.02 -0.01
N VAL A 269 0.42 -8.24 -0.07
CA VAL A 269 -0.67 -8.56 -1.02
C VAL A 269 -1.90 -7.66 -0.80
N LYS A 270 -2.30 -7.43 0.46
CA LYS A 270 -3.46 -6.61 0.79
C LYS A 270 -3.25 -5.13 0.46
N GLU A 271 -2.05 -4.62 0.72
CA GLU A 271 -1.67 -3.25 0.37
C GLU A 271 -1.74 -3.04 -1.14
N ILE A 272 -1.16 -3.95 -1.92
CA ILE A 272 -1.23 -3.89 -3.40
C ILE A 272 -2.68 -4.00 -3.90
N ASP A 273 -3.49 -4.90 -3.32
CA ASP A 273 -4.90 -5.06 -3.69
C ASP A 273 -5.72 -3.79 -3.39
N PHE A 274 -5.42 -3.12 -2.27
CA PHE A 274 -6.04 -1.85 -1.90
C PHE A 274 -5.66 -0.75 -2.90
N VAL A 275 -4.39 -0.61 -3.24
CA VAL A 275 -3.91 0.37 -4.22
C VAL A 275 -4.53 0.14 -5.60
N LEU A 276 -4.55 -1.11 -6.09
CA LEU A 276 -5.20 -1.45 -7.37
C LEU A 276 -6.68 -1.06 -7.38
N THR A 277 -7.38 -1.29 -6.26
CA THR A 277 -8.77 -0.89 -6.11
C THR A 277 -8.91 0.63 -6.17
N ASP A 278 -8.06 1.38 -5.45
CA ASP A 278 -8.08 2.84 -5.46
C ASP A 278 -7.83 3.43 -6.86
N ILE A 279 -6.86 2.88 -7.61
CA ILE A 279 -6.59 3.29 -8.99
C ILE A 279 -7.81 3.06 -9.88
N HIS A 280 -8.42 1.87 -9.82
CA HIS A 280 -9.61 1.55 -10.59
C HIS A 280 -10.75 2.53 -10.29
N LEU A 281 -10.95 2.82 -9.00
CA LEU A 281 -11.96 3.74 -8.51
C LEU A 281 -11.71 5.18 -9.00
N LEU A 282 -10.47 5.64 -8.95
CA LEU A 282 -10.06 6.96 -9.47
C LEU A 282 -10.28 7.08 -10.99
N LYS A 283 -10.03 6.02 -11.76
CA LYS A 283 -10.30 5.99 -13.20
C LYS A 283 -11.79 6.16 -13.50
N ILE A 284 -12.66 5.41 -12.83
CA ILE A 284 -14.12 5.56 -12.97
C ILE A 284 -14.55 7.00 -12.65
N LYS A 285 -14.01 7.58 -11.57
CA LYS A 285 -14.31 8.97 -11.19
C LYS A 285 -13.82 9.98 -12.24
N ALA A 286 -12.65 9.76 -12.83
CA ALA A 286 -12.10 10.62 -13.87
C ALA A 286 -12.94 10.55 -15.15
N GLU A 287 -13.36 9.36 -15.57
CA GLU A 287 -14.27 9.16 -16.70
C GLU A 287 -15.63 9.83 -16.49
N ALA A 288 -16.21 9.69 -15.29
CA ALA A 288 -17.46 10.35 -14.94
C ALA A 288 -17.33 11.88 -15.04
N LYS A 289 -16.24 12.45 -14.51
CA LYS A 289 -15.97 13.89 -14.63
C LYS A 289 -15.74 14.34 -16.07
N ALA A 290 -15.07 13.54 -16.88
CA ALA A 290 -14.81 13.86 -18.29
C ALA A 290 -16.10 13.93 -19.13
N LYS A 291 -17.17 13.23 -18.72
CA LYS A 291 -18.50 13.30 -19.35
C LYS A 291 -19.28 14.57 -18.99
N LEU A 292 -18.89 15.30 -17.94
CA LEU A 292 -19.57 16.52 -17.51
C LEU A 292 -19.14 17.73 -18.33
N SER A 293 -20.08 18.65 -18.59
CA SER A 293 -19.80 19.89 -19.30
C SER A 293 -18.99 20.85 -18.45
N ASN A 294 -17.86 21.33 -18.99
CA ASN A 294 -17.06 22.40 -18.39
C ASN A 294 -17.46 23.82 -18.89
N VAL A 295 -18.56 23.93 -19.64
CA VAL A 295 -19.00 25.19 -20.25
C VAL A 295 -20.01 25.91 -19.36
N LEU A 296 -19.67 27.12 -18.92
CA LEU A 296 -20.59 28.01 -18.23
C LEU A 296 -21.53 28.71 -19.24
N VAL A 297 -22.84 28.46 -19.12
CA VAL A 297 -23.85 29.09 -19.97
C VAL A 297 -24.12 30.52 -19.49
N LYS A 298 -23.70 31.53 -20.25
CA LYS A 298 -23.83 32.95 -19.88
C LYS A 298 -25.26 33.50 -19.93
N ASN A 299 -26.08 33.00 -20.86
CA ASN A 299 -27.47 33.40 -21.04
C ASN A 299 -28.35 32.15 -21.02
N ASN A 300 -28.95 31.85 -19.86
CA ASN A 300 -29.80 30.68 -19.69
C ASN A 300 -31.18 31.12 -19.20
N GLN A 301 -32.22 30.72 -19.92
CA GLN A 301 -33.60 30.92 -19.45
C GLN A 301 -33.95 29.81 -18.47
N LEU A 302 -34.70 30.13 -17.41
CA LEU A 302 -35.06 29.18 -16.35
C LEU A 302 -35.70 27.90 -16.91
N ASN A 303 -36.64 28.02 -17.86
CA ASN A 303 -37.32 26.87 -18.44
C ASN A 303 -36.36 25.95 -19.22
N ILE A 304 -35.38 26.53 -19.92
CA ILE A 304 -34.35 25.77 -20.64
C ILE A 304 -33.41 25.08 -19.64
N ALA A 305 -33.07 25.75 -18.54
CA ALA A 305 -32.27 25.18 -17.46
C ALA A 305 -32.97 23.95 -16.85
N LEU A 306 -34.26 24.07 -16.48
CA LEU A 306 -35.05 22.99 -15.91
C LEU A 306 -35.16 21.80 -16.88
N LEU A 307 -35.44 22.05 -18.16
CA LEU A 307 -35.49 21.00 -19.18
C LEU A 307 -34.15 20.27 -19.33
N ARG A 308 -33.04 21.00 -19.38
CA ARG A 308 -31.69 20.41 -19.47
C ARG A 308 -31.32 19.62 -18.22
N SER A 309 -31.62 20.13 -17.03
CA SER A 309 -31.36 19.42 -15.78
C SER A 309 -32.19 18.13 -15.68
N LYS A 310 -33.48 18.18 -16.02
CA LYS A 310 -34.34 17.00 -16.07
C LYS A 310 -33.79 15.97 -17.05
N ALA A 311 -33.48 16.39 -18.28
CA ALA A 311 -32.89 15.51 -19.30
C ALA A 311 -31.57 14.91 -18.84
N PHE A 312 -30.68 15.69 -18.22
CA PHE A 312 -29.42 15.20 -17.67
C PHE A 312 -29.64 14.11 -16.63
N ILE A 313 -30.54 14.33 -15.67
CA ILE A 313 -30.81 13.34 -14.60
C ILE A 313 -31.36 12.05 -15.21
N TYR A 314 -32.37 12.10 -16.07
CA TYR A 314 -32.91 10.87 -16.69
C TYR A 314 -31.93 10.17 -17.62
N ASN A 315 -31.08 10.91 -18.35
CA ASN A 315 -30.07 10.31 -19.22
C ASN A 315 -28.94 9.63 -18.47
N ASN A 316 -28.75 9.93 -17.17
CA ASN A 316 -27.80 9.25 -16.29
C ASN A 316 -28.48 8.21 -15.38
N GLN A 317 -29.72 7.82 -15.68
CA GLN A 317 -30.37 6.71 -14.99
C GLN A 317 -29.85 5.38 -15.54
N GLU A 318 -29.55 4.44 -14.65
CA GLU A 318 -29.11 3.10 -14.99
C GLU A 318 -30.25 2.27 -15.61
N ILE A 319 -29.88 1.15 -16.26
CA ILE A 319 -30.85 0.25 -16.91
C ILE A 319 -31.86 -0.33 -15.91
N ASP A 320 -31.48 -0.48 -14.65
CA ASP A 320 -32.37 -0.97 -13.58
C ASP A 320 -33.29 0.12 -13.00
N GLY A 321 -33.07 1.39 -13.36
CA GLY A 321 -33.83 2.54 -12.88
C GLY A 321 -33.19 3.28 -11.70
N SER A 322 -32.05 2.80 -11.20
CA SER A 322 -31.29 3.50 -10.16
C SER A 322 -30.49 4.67 -10.72
N TRP A 323 -30.02 5.54 -9.82
CA TRP A 323 -28.98 6.52 -10.10
C TRP A 323 -27.76 6.22 -9.25
N LYS A 324 -26.59 6.41 -9.87
CA LYS A 324 -25.30 6.23 -9.25
C LYS A 324 -24.56 7.57 -9.20
N ASP A 325 -24.00 7.88 -8.04
CA ASP A 325 -23.09 9.01 -7.82
C ASP A 325 -22.18 8.70 -6.62
N PHE A 326 -21.08 9.41 -6.50
CA PHE A 326 -20.04 9.23 -5.47
C PHE A 326 -19.42 7.84 -5.43
N LEU A 327 -18.10 7.84 -5.60
CA LEU A 327 -17.31 6.64 -5.58
C LEU A 327 -16.28 6.79 -4.46
N THR A 328 -16.56 6.06 -3.37
CA THR A 328 -15.68 5.97 -2.21
C THR A 328 -15.02 4.59 -2.20
N LEU A 329 -13.98 4.40 -1.39
CA LEU A 329 -13.39 3.06 -1.16
C LEU A 329 -14.42 2.04 -0.63
N ALA A 330 -15.55 2.51 -0.10
CA ALA A 330 -16.66 1.66 0.34
C ALA A 330 -17.70 1.38 -0.77
N GLY A 331 -17.33 1.60 -2.02
CA GLY A 331 -18.13 1.32 -3.19
C GLY A 331 -19.00 2.49 -3.65
N ASP A 332 -19.87 2.18 -4.60
CA ASP A 332 -20.75 3.14 -5.25
C ASP A 332 -21.98 3.46 -4.40
N GLY A 333 -22.35 4.74 -4.34
CA GLY A 333 -23.67 5.15 -3.85
C GLY A 333 -24.73 4.92 -4.92
N HIS A 334 -25.74 4.08 -4.63
CA HIS A 334 -26.92 3.92 -5.51
C HIS A 334 -28.20 4.27 -4.78
N ASN A 335 -28.38 3.71 -3.59
CA ASN A 335 -29.64 3.73 -2.86
C ASN A 335 -30.05 5.13 -2.41
N TRP A 336 -29.22 5.82 -1.61
CA TRP A 336 -29.56 7.17 -1.13
C TRP A 336 -29.65 8.19 -2.26
N ILE A 337 -28.88 8.04 -3.35
CA ILE A 337 -28.97 8.92 -4.53
C ILE A 337 -30.28 8.70 -5.25
N THR A 338 -30.66 7.44 -5.47
CA THR A 338 -31.95 7.10 -6.08
C THR A 338 -33.10 7.64 -5.23
N ALA A 339 -33.02 7.46 -3.90
CA ALA A 339 -33.99 7.99 -2.95
C ALA A 339 -34.06 9.52 -2.99
N PHE A 340 -32.90 10.20 -3.04
CA PHE A 340 -32.81 11.66 -3.17
C PHE A 340 -33.46 12.15 -4.46
N VAL A 341 -33.12 11.55 -5.61
CA VAL A 341 -33.71 11.93 -6.91
C VAL A 341 -35.22 11.74 -6.89
N ILE A 342 -35.72 10.61 -6.38
CA ILE A 342 -37.16 10.38 -6.24
C ILE A 342 -37.79 11.43 -5.32
N SER A 343 -37.20 11.70 -4.16
CA SER A 343 -37.76 12.65 -3.18
C SER A 343 -37.93 14.05 -3.76
N MET A 344 -37.01 14.49 -4.60
CA MET A 344 -37.05 15.79 -5.26
C MET A 344 -37.99 15.80 -6.48
N PHE A 345 -37.95 14.76 -7.32
CA PHE A 345 -38.68 14.76 -8.58
C PHE A 345 -40.17 14.43 -8.41
N ALA A 346 -40.52 13.65 -7.38
CA ALA A 346 -41.89 13.28 -7.07
C ALA A 346 -42.71 14.44 -6.50
N GLU A 347 -42.10 15.58 -6.13
CA GLU A 347 -42.81 16.83 -5.84
C GLU A 347 -43.68 17.30 -7.01
N PHE A 348 -43.28 16.93 -8.25
CA PHE A 348 -44.04 17.22 -9.46
C PHE A 348 -44.83 15.97 -9.85
N GLU A 349 -46.16 16.03 -9.72
CA GLU A 349 -47.04 14.88 -9.97
C GLU A 349 -46.83 14.23 -11.35
N ASP A 350 -46.58 15.04 -12.38
CA ASP A 350 -46.33 14.56 -13.74
C ASP A 350 -45.10 13.64 -13.85
N ASN A 351 -44.15 13.71 -12.92
CA ASN A 351 -42.95 12.89 -12.91
C ASN A 351 -43.17 11.52 -12.25
N LYS A 352 -44.19 11.33 -11.41
CA LYS A 352 -44.35 10.10 -10.61
C LYS A 352 -44.47 8.85 -11.46
N LYS A 353 -45.06 8.97 -12.67
CA LYS A 353 -45.15 7.85 -13.62
C LYS A 353 -43.77 7.33 -14.01
N ASP A 354 -42.82 8.23 -14.26
CA ASP A 354 -41.48 7.91 -14.73
C ASP A 354 -40.57 7.40 -13.59
N LEU A 355 -40.92 7.70 -12.33
CA LEU A 355 -40.18 7.28 -11.15
C LEU A 355 -40.55 5.89 -10.62
N LYS A 356 -41.66 5.28 -11.09
CA LYS A 356 -42.13 3.97 -10.58
C LYS A 356 -41.08 2.88 -10.64
N LYS A 357 -40.30 2.85 -11.72
CA LYS A 357 -39.22 1.85 -11.89
C LYS A 357 -38.12 2.04 -10.85
N ALA A 358 -37.69 3.29 -10.63
CA ALA A 358 -36.68 3.63 -9.64
C ALA A 358 -37.17 3.30 -8.22
N MET A 359 -38.44 3.59 -7.92
CA MET A 359 -39.05 3.30 -6.63
C MET A 359 -39.14 1.79 -6.35
N ALA A 360 -39.54 0.99 -7.36
CA ALA A 360 -39.55 -0.46 -7.26
C ALA A 360 -38.16 -1.03 -6.97
N TRP A 361 -37.14 -0.58 -7.72
CA TRP A 361 -35.74 -0.96 -7.47
C TRP A 361 -35.29 -0.58 -6.05
N LEU A 362 -35.64 0.63 -5.59
CA LEU A 362 -35.26 1.11 -4.26
C LEU A 362 -35.95 0.32 -3.14
N GLY A 363 -37.20 -0.11 -3.33
CA GLY A 363 -37.93 -0.97 -2.38
C GLY A 363 -37.26 -2.32 -2.15
N GLU A 364 -36.59 -2.88 -3.17
CA GLU A 364 -35.83 -4.12 -3.04
C GLU A 364 -34.47 -3.93 -2.34
N ASN A 365 -33.90 -2.72 -2.42
CA ASN A 365 -32.52 -2.45 -2.01
C ASN A 365 -32.38 -1.63 -0.71
N GLY A 366 -33.41 -0.90 -0.29
CA GLY A 366 -33.48 -0.11 0.95
C GLY A 366 -32.71 1.22 0.92
N GLY A 367 -32.63 1.93 2.05
CA GLY A 367 -31.89 3.22 2.19
C GLY A 367 -30.46 3.06 2.71
N LYS A 368 -29.50 2.84 1.81
CA LYS A 368 -28.06 2.62 2.13
C LYS A 368 -27.17 3.74 1.60
N TYR A 369 -26.07 4.01 2.28
CA TYR A 369 -25.09 5.01 1.86
C TYR A 369 -24.25 4.57 0.65
N ASN A 370 -23.79 3.33 0.61
CA ASN A 370 -23.05 2.75 -0.50
C ASN A 370 -23.12 1.21 -0.42
N GLN A 371 -22.58 0.53 -1.44
CA GLN A 371 -22.69 -0.93 -1.54
C GLN A 371 -22.07 -1.68 -0.34
N ASN A 372 -21.02 -1.15 0.29
CA ASN A 372 -20.29 -1.83 1.35
C ASN A 372 -20.47 -1.25 2.78
N VAL A 373 -21.16 -0.11 2.97
CA VAL A 373 -21.48 0.45 4.31
C VAL A 373 -22.88 0.04 4.77
N PHE A 374 -23.02 -0.10 6.09
CA PHE A 374 -24.26 -0.36 6.79
C PHE A 374 -25.29 0.78 6.59
N ASN A 375 -26.57 0.46 6.77
CA ASN A 375 -27.64 1.45 6.78
C ASN A 375 -27.32 2.56 7.80
N ASP A 376 -27.44 3.81 7.40
CA ASP A 376 -27.34 4.98 8.27
C ASP A 376 -28.67 5.75 8.32
N ALA A 377 -28.80 6.64 9.30
CA ALA A 377 -30.02 7.41 9.52
C ALA A 377 -30.35 8.33 8.34
N ASP A 378 -29.36 8.96 7.70
CA ASP A 378 -29.57 9.94 6.64
C ASP A 378 -30.03 9.27 5.35
N SER A 379 -29.38 8.16 4.96
CA SER A 379 -29.82 7.37 3.79
C SER A 379 -31.20 6.77 3.99
N MET A 380 -31.51 6.32 5.22
CA MET A 380 -32.84 5.82 5.57
C MET A 380 -33.90 6.93 5.51
N ASN A 381 -33.56 8.16 5.94
CA ASN A 381 -34.46 9.31 5.82
C ASN A 381 -34.85 9.58 4.36
N PHE A 382 -33.87 9.61 3.45
CA PHE A 382 -34.16 9.80 2.02
C PHE A 382 -35.07 8.70 1.47
N TYR A 383 -34.86 7.44 1.87
CA TYR A 383 -35.72 6.33 1.46
C TYR A 383 -37.17 6.51 1.93
N LEU A 384 -37.37 6.87 3.21
CA LEU A 384 -38.70 7.12 3.76
C LEU A 384 -39.41 8.29 3.08
N ILE A 385 -38.67 9.37 2.80
CA ILE A 385 -39.20 10.52 2.06
C ILE A 385 -39.60 10.09 0.64
N ALA A 386 -38.77 9.31 -0.05
CA ALA A 386 -39.09 8.79 -1.39
C ALA A 386 -40.40 7.99 -1.39
N LYS A 387 -40.59 7.07 -0.42
CA LYS A 387 -41.85 6.32 -0.25
C LYS A 387 -43.05 7.25 -0.05
N TYR A 388 -42.93 8.20 0.87
CA TYR A 388 -43.98 9.17 1.15
C TYR A 388 -44.38 9.98 -0.09
N MET A 389 -43.40 10.50 -0.82
CA MET A 389 -43.63 11.32 -2.02
C MET A 389 -44.26 10.51 -3.17
N MET A 390 -43.93 9.23 -3.26
CA MET A 390 -44.52 8.30 -4.23
C MET A 390 -45.90 7.76 -3.81
N GLY A 391 -46.36 8.08 -2.59
CA GLY A 391 -47.63 7.57 -2.06
C GLY A 391 -47.58 6.10 -1.63
N GLU A 392 -46.38 5.56 -1.39
CA GLU A 392 -46.21 4.22 -0.85
C GLU A 392 -46.38 4.20 0.68
N ALA A 393 -46.85 3.06 1.20
CA ALA A 393 -47.00 2.88 2.63
C ALA A 393 -45.62 2.76 3.30
N ILE A 394 -45.41 3.53 4.37
CA ILE A 394 -44.26 3.32 5.27
C ILE A 394 -44.62 2.15 6.18
N GLU A 395 -43.92 1.03 6.03
CA GLU A 395 -44.23 -0.21 6.73
C GLU A 395 -43.71 -0.16 8.17
N LYS A 396 -44.22 -1.05 9.03
CA LYS A 396 -43.78 -1.10 10.43
C LYS A 396 -42.28 -1.42 10.54
N GLU A 397 -41.79 -2.27 9.65
CA GLU A 397 -40.39 -2.68 9.54
C GLU A 397 -39.49 -1.47 9.24
N ASP A 398 -39.92 -0.58 8.34
CA ASP A 398 -39.18 0.65 8.01
C ASP A 398 -39.02 1.54 9.25
N VAL A 399 -40.08 1.68 10.06
CA VAL A 399 -40.07 2.47 11.31
C VAL A 399 -39.20 1.82 12.37
N ILE A 400 -39.24 0.48 12.48
CA ILE A 400 -38.39 -0.27 13.42
C ILE A 400 -36.92 -0.05 13.07
N GLN A 401 -36.56 -0.19 11.79
CA GLN A 401 -35.20 0.03 11.30
C GLN A 401 -34.75 1.48 11.52
N TRP A 402 -35.60 2.46 11.22
CA TRP A 402 -35.27 3.87 11.47
C TRP A 402 -35.05 4.18 12.96
N LYS A 403 -35.83 3.55 13.85
CA LYS A 403 -35.66 3.70 15.31
C LYS A 403 -34.37 3.10 15.84
N THR A 404 -33.69 2.19 15.12
CA THR A 404 -32.39 1.67 15.59
C THR A 404 -31.31 2.76 15.64
N PHE A 405 -31.51 3.88 14.94
CA PHE A 405 -30.60 5.02 14.96
C PHE A 405 -30.91 6.02 16.08
N LEU A 406 -32.01 5.86 16.84
CA LEU A 406 -32.36 6.75 17.94
C LEU A 406 -31.62 6.35 19.21
N HIS A 407 -31.05 7.31 19.91
CA HIS A 407 -30.49 7.14 21.25
C HIS A 407 -31.62 7.11 22.28
N ASP A 408 -31.42 6.41 23.39
CA ASP A 408 -32.38 6.38 24.52
C ASP A 408 -32.66 7.78 25.12
N SER A 409 -31.77 8.75 24.85
CA SER A 409 -31.87 10.16 25.27
C SER A 409 -32.58 11.06 24.24
N GLY A 410 -33.00 10.53 23.08
CA GLY A 410 -33.79 11.24 22.07
C GLY A 410 -33.00 11.89 20.91
N GLY A 411 -31.68 11.72 20.83
CA GLY A 411 -30.85 12.14 19.68
C GLY A 411 -30.67 11.03 18.63
N PHE A 412 -30.16 11.34 17.44
CA PHE A 412 -29.79 10.34 16.42
C PHE A 412 -28.30 9.98 16.50
N ARG A 413 -27.96 8.71 16.26
CA ARG A 413 -26.58 8.25 16.08
C ARG A 413 -26.09 8.59 14.67
N PRO A 414 -25.00 9.36 14.53
CA PRO A 414 -24.25 9.38 13.29
C PRO A 414 -23.37 8.13 13.30
N THR A 415 -23.78 7.08 12.58
CA THR A 415 -23.19 5.73 12.51
C THR A 415 -23.41 4.81 13.72
#